data_AF-A0A261KU48-F1
#
_entry.id   AF-A0A261KU48-F1
#
_cell.length_a   1.000
_cell.length_b   1.000
_cell.length_c   1.000
_cell.angle_alpha   90.00
_cell.angle_beta   90.00
_cell.angle_gamma   90.00
#
_symmetry.space_group_name_H-M   'P 1'
#
loop_
_entity.id
_entity.type
_entity.pdbx_description
1 polymer ?
#
loop_
_entity_poly.entity_id
_entity_poly.type
_entity_poly.pdbx_seq_one_letter_code
_entity_poly.pdbx_strand_id
1 'polypeptide(L)' 'MLTNKKIEIQSFPEKVGRKIINTKNISLLEIDKEEIIKLFKNYGFLLFRGFESNVDTFAEFSNSLSTDFM' A
#
# COMPACT_ATOMS: atom_id res chain seq x y z
N MET A 1 14.79 -0.11 10.74
CA MET A 1 14.42 0.30 9.37
C MET A 1 14.46 -0.94 8.50
N LEU A 2 13.31 -1.40 8.01
CA LEU A 2 13.24 -2.45 7.01
C LEU A 2 12.29 -1.94 5.93
N THR A 3 12.81 -1.05 5.08
CA THR A 3 12.21 -0.76 3.79
C THR A 3 12.36 -2.03 2.99
N ASN A 4 11.27 -2.75 2.74
CA ASN A 4 11.22 -3.71 1.65
C ASN A 4 11.80 -2.98 0.42
N LYS A 5 12.95 -3.43 -0.12
CA LYS A 5 13.75 -2.74 -1.18
C LYS A 5 12.97 -2.45 -2.48
N LYS A 6 11.68 -2.76 -2.52
CA LYS A 6 10.72 -2.62 -3.62
C LYS A 6 9.83 -1.37 -3.50
N ILE A 7 9.63 -0.85 -2.29
CA ILE A 7 8.77 0.32 -2.03
C ILE A 7 9.46 1.32 -1.09
N GLU A 8 9.14 2.60 -1.24
CA GLU A 8 9.57 3.67 -0.35
C GLU A 8 8.37 4.27 0.39
N ILE A 9 8.51 4.51 1.70
CA ILE A 9 7.47 5.12 2.52
C ILE A 9 7.87 6.55 2.85
N GLN A 10 7.09 7.51 2.36
CA GLN A 10 7.30 8.93 2.63
C GLN A 10 6.21 9.50 3.54
N SER A 11 6.62 10.38 4.45
CA SER A 11 5.71 11.12 5.33
C SER A 11 5.07 12.29 4.59
N PHE A 12 3.80 12.57 4.88
CA PHE A 12 3.21 13.85 4.53
C PHE A 12 3.63 14.93 5.55
N PRO A 13 3.66 16.22 5.17
CA PRO A 13 3.93 17.33 6.08
C PRO A 13 2.98 17.35 7.29
N GLU A 14 1.75 16.90 7.08
CA GLU A 14 0.63 17.04 8.02
C GLU A 14 0.61 15.96 9.11
N LYS A 15 1.66 15.14 9.23
CA LYS A 15 1.82 13.96 10.12
C LYS A 15 0.80 12.83 9.92
N VAL A 16 -0.37 13.12 9.34
CA VAL A 16 -1.39 12.16 8.93
C VAL A 16 -1.06 11.58 7.57
N GLY A 17 -1.28 10.28 7.43
CA GLY A 17 -1.09 9.52 6.21
C GLY A 17 0.36 9.17 5.87
N ARG A 18 0.52 8.26 4.91
CA ARG A 18 1.83 7.95 4.28
C ARG A 18 1.68 7.77 2.77
N LYS A 19 2.71 8.15 2.03
CA LYS A 19 2.83 7.83 0.61
C LYS A 19 3.70 6.58 0.45
N ILE A 20 3.23 5.63 -0.34
CA ILE A 20 3.93 4.40 -0.68
C ILE A 20 4.29 4.48 -2.16
N ILE A 21 5.59 4.57 -2.44
CA ILE A 21 6.12 4.75 -3.78
C ILE A 21 6.72 3.44 -4.26
N ASN A 22 6.23 2.93 -5.38
CA ASN A 22 6.81 1.79 -6.05
C ASN A 22 8.09 2.21 -6.77
N THR A 23 9.24 1.68 -6.34
CA THR A 23 10.55 2.01 -6.91
C THR A 23 11.08 0.93 -7.84
N LYS A 24 10.39 -0.22 -7.93
CA LYS A 24 10.84 -1.41 -8.69
C LYS A 24 9.79 -2.00 -9.61
N ASN A 25 8.76 -1.23 -9.95
CA ASN A 25 7.65 -1.65 -10.79
C ASN A 25 7.02 -2.99 -10.35
N ILE A 26 6.88 -3.20 -9.05
CA ILE A 26 6.25 -4.40 -8.49
C ILE A 26 4.73 -4.30 -8.56
N SER A 27 4.05 -5.44 -8.56
CA SER A 27 2.58 -5.47 -8.48
C SER A 27 2.10 -5.02 -7.09
N LEU A 28 0.90 -4.42 -7.04
CA LEU A 28 0.18 -4.16 -5.79
C LEU A 28 -0.02 -5.42 -4.95
N LEU A 29 -0.14 -6.59 -5.61
CA LEU A 29 -0.33 -7.89 -4.96
C LEU A 29 0.94 -8.44 -4.30
N GLU A 30 2.12 -7.91 -4.64
CA GLU A 30 3.40 -8.29 -4.03
C GLU A 30 3.70 -7.54 -2.72
N ILE A 31 2.86 -6.57 -2.35
CA ILE A 31 3.07 -5.79 -1.14
C ILE A 31 2.67 -6.63 0.08
N ASP A 32 3.49 -6.54 1.14
CA ASP A 32 3.18 -7.15 2.43
C ASP A 32 1.90 -6.53 3.04
N LYS A 33 0.84 -7.33 3.10
CA LYS A 33 -0.48 -6.91 3.59
C LYS A 33 -0.46 -6.55 5.07
N GLU A 34 0.29 -7.27 5.90
CA GLU A 34 0.38 -6.97 7.33
C GLU A 34 1.06 -5.63 7.56
N GLU A 35 2.09 -5.33 6.77
CA GLU A 35 2.77 -4.04 6.78
C GLU A 35 1.81 -2.90 6.39
N ILE A 36 1.02 -3.08 5.32
CA ILE A 36 0.01 -2.10 4.89
C ILE A 36 -1.04 -1.84 5.96
N ILE A 37 -1.60 -2.90 6.57
CA ILE A 37 -2.61 -2.76 7.62
C ILE A 37 -2.02 -2.02 8.83
N LYS A 38 -0.78 -2.33 9.22
CA LYS A 38 -0.09 -1.64 10.32
C LYS A 38 0.12 -0.16 10.02
N LEU A 39 0.58 0.17 8.80
CA LEU A 39 0.76 1.55 8.36
C LEU A 39 -0.57 2.31 8.35
N PHE A 40 -1.64 1.69 7.85
CA PHE A 40 -2.97 2.29 7.84
C PHE A 40 -3.47 2.60 9.25
N LYS A 41 -3.37 1.64 10.18
CA LYS A 41 -3.78 1.85 11.59
C LYS A 41 -3.00 2.97 12.28
N ASN A 42 -1.73 3.17 11.92
CA ASN A 42 -0.89 4.21 12.52
C ASN A 42 -1.10 5.61 11.93
N TYR A 43 -1.50 5.70 10.66
CA TYR A 43 -1.47 6.96 9.91
C TYR A 43 -2.81 7.37 9.28
N GLY A 44 -3.84 6.52 9.33
CA GLY A 44 -5.21 6.84 8.89
C GLY A 44 -5.48 6.72 7.39
N PHE A 45 -4.53 7.09 6.53
CA PHE A 45 -4.65 6.85 5.08
C PHE A 45 -3.30 6.55 4.42
N LEU A 46 -3.34 5.81 3.31
CA LEU A 46 -2.15 5.47 2.52
C LEU A 46 -2.37 5.87 1.06
N LEU A 47 -1.39 6.56 0.48
CA LEU A 47 -1.40 6.96 -0.93
C LEU A 47 -0.38 6.12 -1.72
N PHE A 48 -0.87 5.24 -2.58
CA PHE A 48 -0.04 4.40 -3.43
C PHE A 48 0.31 5.14 -4.73
N ARG A 49 1.59 5.15 -5.12
CA ARG A 49 2.10 5.82 -6.33
C ARG A 49 3.09 4.93 -7.08
N GLY A 50 3.06 4.99 -8.41
CA GLY A 50 3.97 4.23 -9.29
C GLY A 50 3.60 2.76 -9.46
N PHE A 51 2.41 2.35 -9.05
CA PHE A 51 1.88 1.02 -9.35
C PHE A 51 1.12 1.08 -10.67
N GLU A 52 1.45 0.20 -11.61
CA GLU A 52 0.55 -0.11 -12.70
C GLU A 52 -0.67 -0.83 -12.11
N SER A 53 -1.87 -0.30 -12.37
CA SER A 53 -3.10 -0.92 -11.91
C SER A 53 -4.09 -1.03 -13.06
N ASN A 54 -4.50 -2.25 -13.36
CA ASN A 54 -5.74 -2.51 -14.07
C ASN A 54 -6.86 -2.80 -13.05
N VAL A 55 -8.10 -2.86 -13.52
CA VAL A 55 -9.29 -3.07 -12.68
C VAL A 55 -9.17 -4.36 -11.87
N ASP A 56 -8.71 -5.44 -12.50
CA ASP A 56 -8.62 -6.76 -11.86
C ASP A 56 -7.61 -6.77 -10.71
N THR A 57 -6.43 -6.19 -10.93
CA THR A 57 -5.36 -6.10 -9.92
C THR A 57 -5.80 -5.23 -8.74
N PHE A 58 -6.50 -4.13 -9.00
CA PHE A 58 -7.03 -3.27 -7.94
C PHE A 58 -8.12 -3.99 -7.15
N ALA A 59 -9.06 -4.65 -7.83
CA ALA A 59 -10.13 -5.41 -7.19
C ALA A 59 -9.56 -6.54 -6.31
N GLU A 60 -8.61 -7.32 -6.82
CA GLU A 60 -7.97 -8.39 -6.04
C GLU A 60 -7.23 -7.82 -4.81
N PHE A 61 -6.47 -6.74 -4.98
CA PHE A 61 -5.77 -6.10 -3.87
C PHE A 61 -6.75 -5.59 -2.80
N SER A 62 -7.75 -4.80 -3.20
CA SER A 62 -8.80 -4.31 -2.30
C SER A 62 -9.52 -5.46 -1.61
N ASN A 63 -9.79 -6.53 -2.36
CA ASN A 63 -10.52 -7.65 -1.81
C ASN A 63 -9.72 -8.36 -0.73
N SER A 64 -8.41 -8.48 -0.95
CA SER A 64 -7.49 -9.11 -0.01
C SER A 64 -7.36 -8.39 1.34
N LEU A 65 -7.85 -7.15 1.44
CA LEU A 65 -7.87 -6.35 2.66
C LEU A 65 -9.21 -6.43 3.41
N SER A 66 -10.22 -7.09 2.83
CA SER A 66 -11.52 -7.31 3.48
C SER A 66 -11.61 -8.72 4.04
N THR A 67 -12.28 -8.87 5.18
CA THR A 67 -12.70 -10.16 5.72
C THR A 67 -14.17 -10.47 5.44
N ASP A 68 -14.91 -9.50 4.90
CA ASP A 68 -16.33 -9.57 4.62
C ASP A 68 -16.56 -9.35 3.11
N PHE A 69 -17.00 -10.39 2.42
CA PHE A 69 -17.54 -10.32 1.07
C PHE A 69 -19.01 -10.69 1.15
N MET A 70 -19.87 -9.83 0.59
CA MET A 70 -21.27 -10.18 0.30
C MET A 70 -21.35 -11.41 -0.61
#